data_AF-A0A352Q411-F1
#
_entry.id   AF-A0A352Q411-F1
#
_cell.length_a   1.000
_cell.length_b   1.000
_cell.length_c   1.000
_cell.angle_alpha   90.00
_cell.angle_beta   90.00
_cell.angle_gamma   90.00
#
_symmetry.space_group_name_H-M   'P 1'
#
loop_
_entity.id
_entity.type
_entity.pdbx_description
1 polymer ?
#
loop_
_entity_poly.entity_id
_entity_poly.type
_entity_poly.pdbx_seq_one_letter_code
_entity_poly.pdbx_strand_id
1 'polypeptide(L)'
;MKYGNGAIAGSTCNAAGEESCAIWSHLRYEGLIAGDPSQTGAAARPNHAYGGLVDTIATATWGNGVNELKFFLRLIPGDVAQRYDNEFDDGDATSGRIARNGGSGSTYNQNALLNVVTTL
;
A
#
# COMPACT_ATOMS: atom_id res chain seq x y z
N MET A 1 -5.71 9.20 23.01
CA MET A 1 -5.38 8.19 22.00
C MET A 1 -6.61 7.29 21.84
N LYS A 2 -7.37 7.42 20.75
CA LYS A 2 -8.50 6.52 20.48
C LYS A 2 -7.92 5.31 19.78
N TYR A 3 -7.59 4.28 20.55
CA TYR A 3 -7.19 2.99 19.98
C TYR A 3 -8.40 2.43 19.20
N GLY A 4 -8.19 2.05 17.93
CA GLY A 4 -9.20 1.33 17.15
C GLY A 4 -9.57 -0.01 17.80
N ASN A 5 -10.53 -0.73 17.20
CA ASN A 5 -10.89 -2.09 17.58
C ASN A 5 -9.80 -3.13 17.23
N GLY A 6 -8.75 -2.74 16.51
CA GLY A 6 -7.59 -3.58 16.22
C GLY A 6 -7.70 -4.42 14.94
N ALA A 7 -8.83 -4.35 14.23
CA ALA A 7 -8.99 -4.91 12.90
C ALA A 7 -8.91 -3.81 11.85
N ILE A 8 -8.03 -3.90 10.85
CA ILE A 8 -8.09 -2.98 9.72
C ILE A 8 -9.15 -3.50 8.74
N ALA A 9 -10.40 -3.15 9.03
CA ALA A 9 -11.53 -3.46 8.16
C ALA A 9 -11.75 -2.29 7.17
N GLY A 10 -11.59 -2.55 5.88
CA GLY A 10 -11.95 -1.60 4.82
C GLY A 10 -10.79 -0.98 4.05
N SER A 11 -11.16 -0.03 3.18
CA SER A 11 -10.41 0.42 2.00
C SER A 11 -9.23 1.37 2.29
N THR A 12 -9.02 2.35 1.43
CA THR A 12 -7.95 3.35 1.46
C THR A 12 -8.10 4.28 2.67
N CYS A 13 -7.00 4.77 3.24
CA CYS A 13 -7.05 5.74 4.34
C CYS A 13 -7.51 7.12 3.85
N ASN A 14 -8.76 7.49 4.15
CA ASN A 14 -9.39 8.72 3.68
C ASN A 14 -9.87 9.63 4.82
N ALA A 15 -10.43 9.05 5.89
CA ALA A 15 -11.09 9.81 6.94
C ALA A 15 -10.44 9.61 8.32
N ALA A 16 -10.50 10.65 9.15
CA ALA A 16 -10.01 10.56 10.52
C ALA A 16 -10.83 9.53 11.32
N GLY A 17 -10.16 8.67 12.07
CA GLY A 17 -10.78 7.60 12.85
C GLY A 17 -10.92 6.25 12.13
N GLU A 18 -10.61 6.18 10.83
CA GLU A 18 -10.45 4.90 10.13
C GLU A 18 -9.20 4.17 10.63
N GLU A 19 -9.32 2.86 10.85
CA GLU A 19 -8.21 2.02 11.32
C GLU A 19 -7.07 1.93 10.31
N SER A 20 -7.41 2.00 9.01
CA SER A 20 -6.47 2.13 7.89
C SER A 20 -5.59 3.39 7.97
N CYS A 21 -6.04 4.44 8.68
CA CYS A 21 -5.26 5.63 8.95
C CYS A 21 -4.53 5.58 10.29
N ALA A 22 -5.16 5.00 11.32
CA ALA A 22 -4.64 4.96 12.68
C ALA A 22 -3.33 4.17 12.80
N ILE A 23 -3.15 3.14 11.97
CA ILE A 23 -1.89 2.36 11.92
C ILE A 23 -0.67 3.25 11.70
N TRP A 24 -0.77 4.28 10.87
CA TRP A 24 0.36 5.17 10.58
C TRP A 24 0.75 6.03 11.78
N SER A 25 -0.22 6.48 12.57
CA SER A 25 0.05 7.18 13.83
C SER A 25 0.73 6.24 14.82
N HIS A 26 0.25 4.99 14.94
CA HIS A 26 0.83 3.99 15.84
C HIS A 26 2.29 3.70 15.49
N LEU A 27 2.60 3.41 14.22
CA LEU A 27 3.98 3.13 13.79
C LEU A 27 4.95 4.29 14.07
N ARG A 28 4.47 5.54 14.05
CA ARG A 28 5.26 6.72 14.42
C ARG A 28 5.45 6.87 15.92
N TYR A 29 4.39 6.64 16.72
CA TYR A 29 4.51 6.64 18.18
C TYR A 29 5.50 5.58 18.67
N GLU A 30 5.53 4.41 18.02
CA GLU A 30 6.49 3.33 18.30
C GLU A 30 7.89 3.57 17.70
N GLY A 31 8.09 4.66 16.95
CA GLY A 31 9.37 4.99 16.34
C GLY A 31 9.80 4.07 15.19
N LEU A 32 8.90 3.25 14.64
CA LEU A 32 9.18 2.34 13.52
C LEU A 32 9.25 3.07 12.18
N ILE A 33 8.52 4.17 12.03
CA ILE A 33 8.61 5.07 10.88
C ILE A 33 8.72 6.52 11.35
N ALA A 34 9.34 7.37 10.53
CA ALA A 34 9.49 8.79 10.83
C ALA A 34 8.20 9.60 10.57
N GLY A 35 8.14 10.79 11.17
CA GLY A 35 7.11 11.80 10.94
C GLY A 35 6.33 12.17 12.20
N ASP A 36 5.35 13.05 12.04
CA ASP A 36 4.49 13.51 13.14
C ASP A 36 3.43 12.45 13.48
N PRO A 37 3.47 11.84 14.69
CA PRO A 37 2.51 10.82 15.08
C PRO A 37 1.10 11.37 15.35
N SER A 38 0.92 12.69 15.42
CA SER A 38 -0.39 13.33 15.62
C SER A 38 -1.21 13.47 14.34
N GLN A 39 -0.62 13.21 13.17
CA GLN A 39 -1.35 13.21 11.90
C GLN A 39 -2.44 12.14 11.86
N THR A 40 -3.58 12.48 11.27
CA THR A 40 -4.77 11.61 11.17
C THR A 40 -5.41 11.71 9.78
N GLY A 41 -6.32 10.78 9.48
CA GLY A 41 -7.00 10.72 8.19
C GLY A 41 -6.02 10.60 7.01
N ALA A 42 -6.42 11.07 5.84
CA ALA A 42 -5.62 11.03 4.62
C ALA A 42 -4.20 11.63 4.76
N ALA A 43 -3.99 12.57 5.69
CA ALA A 43 -2.70 13.18 5.96
C ALA A 43 -1.73 12.25 6.72
N ALA A 44 -2.22 11.20 7.37
CA ALA A 44 -1.39 10.26 8.11
C ALA A 44 -0.56 9.33 7.20
N ARG A 45 -0.97 9.19 5.93
CA ARG A 45 -0.33 8.29 4.95
C ARG A 45 1.10 8.74 4.66
N PRO A 46 2.11 7.86 4.81
CA PRO A 46 3.47 8.19 4.43
C PRO A 46 3.66 8.17 2.92
N ASN A 47 4.64 8.94 2.44
CA ASN A 47 5.13 8.86 1.06
C ASN A 47 6.23 7.80 0.94
N HIS A 48 6.28 7.13 -0.21
CA HIS A 48 7.43 6.31 -0.58
C HIS A 48 8.46 7.11 -1.39
N ALA A 49 9.67 6.57 -1.56
CA ALA A 49 10.81 7.25 -2.20
C ALA A 49 10.54 7.82 -3.61
N TYR A 50 9.60 7.22 -4.36
CA TYR A 50 9.20 7.69 -5.70
C TYR A 50 8.12 8.80 -5.69
N GLY A 51 7.83 9.42 -4.53
CA GLY A 51 6.92 10.57 -4.40
C GLY A 51 5.42 10.24 -4.24
N GLY A 52 5.02 9.01 -4.56
CA GLY A 52 3.68 8.49 -4.29
C GLY A 52 3.43 8.10 -2.83
N LEU A 53 2.28 7.47 -2.56
CA LEU A 53 1.79 7.16 -1.21
C LEU A 53 1.90 5.67 -0.89
N VAL A 54 2.21 5.36 0.36
CA VAL A 54 1.80 4.10 0.98
C VAL A 54 0.41 4.37 1.57
N ASP A 55 -0.62 3.97 0.82
CA ASP A 55 -1.98 4.48 1.01
C ASP A 55 -2.70 3.83 2.19
N THR A 56 -2.58 2.51 2.32
CA THR A 56 -3.20 1.74 3.40
C THR A 56 -2.48 0.42 3.59
N ILE A 57 -2.67 -0.17 4.77
CA ILE A 57 -2.36 -1.58 5.05
C ILE A 57 -3.71 -2.21 5.40
N ALA A 58 -4.22 -3.09 4.55
CA ALA A 58 -5.57 -3.62 4.73
C ALA A 58 -5.70 -5.04 4.18
N THR A 59 -6.66 -5.80 4.72
CA THR A 59 -7.04 -7.10 4.17
C THR A 59 -7.99 -6.89 2.99
N ALA A 60 -7.55 -7.24 1.77
CA ALA A 60 -8.30 -7.00 0.55
C ALA A 60 -7.90 -7.95 -0.59
N THR A 61 -8.75 -8.03 -1.63
CA THR A 61 -8.58 -8.86 -2.83
C THR A 61 -7.90 -8.11 -4.00
N TRP A 62 -7.12 -7.06 -3.71
CA TRP A 62 -6.51 -6.20 -4.73
C TRP A 62 -5.31 -6.86 -5.42
N GLY A 63 -5.09 -6.52 -6.69
CA GLY A 63 -3.97 -7.02 -7.49
C GLY A 63 -4.13 -8.48 -7.89
N ASN A 64 -3.53 -9.39 -7.11
CA ASN A 64 -3.45 -10.83 -7.37
C ASN A 64 -4.77 -11.62 -7.15
N GLY A 65 -5.85 -10.95 -6.76
CA GLY A 65 -7.14 -11.60 -6.55
C GLY A 65 -7.26 -12.45 -5.27
N VAL A 66 -6.29 -12.40 -4.36
CA VAL A 66 -6.29 -13.14 -3.08
C VAL A 66 -6.66 -12.20 -1.93
N ASN A 67 -7.59 -12.62 -1.06
CA ASN A 67 -8.01 -11.82 0.10
C ASN A 67 -7.06 -12.02 1.29
N GLU A 68 -6.12 -11.10 1.45
CA GLU A 68 -5.02 -11.17 2.42
C GLU A 68 -4.55 -9.76 2.83
N LEU A 69 -3.68 -9.67 3.84
CA LEU A 69 -3.10 -8.40 4.27
C LEU A 69 -2.17 -7.83 3.21
N LYS A 70 -2.46 -6.62 2.72
CA LYS A 70 -1.69 -5.97 1.65
C LYS A 70 -1.27 -4.57 2.06
N PHE A 71 -0.07 -4.20 1.66
CA PHE A 71 0.35 -2.81 1.56
C PHE A 71 -0.06 -2.29 0.19
N PHE A 72 -0.80 -1.17 0.16
CA PHE A 72 -1.22 -0.56 -1.10
C PHE A 72 -0.38 0.67 -1.42
N LEU A 73 0.37 0.60 -2.51
CA LEU A 73 1.28 1.63 -2.99
C LEU A 73 0.66 2.35 -4.20
N ARG A 74 0.71 3.68 -4.20
CA ARG A 74 0.13 4.53 -5.24
C ARG A 74 1.22 5.23 -6.03
N LEU A 75 1.06 5.29 -7.35
CA LEU A 75 1.94 6.07 -8.24
C LEU A 75 3.39 5.56 -8.26
N ILE A 76 3.57 4.23 -8.30
CA ILE A 76 4.85 3.60 -8.56
C ILE A 76 5.16 3.70 -10.07
N PRO A 77 6.33 4.20 -10.50
CA PRO A 77 6.74 4.13 -11.89
C PRO A 77 6.74 2.68 -12.40
N GLY A 78 6.19 2.44 -13.59
CA GLY A 78 5.95 1.07 -14.06
C GLY A 78 7.22 0.26 -14.30
N ASP A 79 8.32 0.90 -14.69
CA ASP A 79 9.63 0.27 -14.81
C ASP A 79 10.19 -0.16 -13.44
N VAL A 80 9.98 0.66 -12.41
CA VAL A 80 10.29 0.32 -11.02
C VAL A 80 9.43 -0.85 -10.54
N ALA A 81 8.12 -0.82 -10.82
CA ALA A 81 7.21 -1.89 -10.44
C ALA A 81 7.64 -3.24 -11.05
N GLN A 82 7.95 -3.26 -12.35
CA GLN A 82 8.43 -4.47 -13.03
C GLN A 82 9.74 -4.99 -12.44
N ARG A 83 10.70 -4.10 -12.15
CA ARG A 83 11.98 -4.49 -11.56
C ARG A 83 11.81 -5.08 -10.17
N TYR A 84 10.93 -4.46 -9.37
CA TYR A 84 10.67 -4.90 -8.00
C TYR A 84 10.02 -6.29 -7.98
N ASP A 85 9.04 -6.52 -8.85
CA ASP A 85 8.41 -7.82 -9.01
C ASP A 85 9.40 -8.88 -9.51
N ASN A 86 10.15 -8.60 -10.58
CA ASN A 86 11.17 -9.53 -11.10
C ASN A 86 12.22 -9.96 -10.05
N GLU A 87 12.60 -9.05 -9.15
CA GLU A 87 13.64 -9.31 -8.15
C GLU A 87 13.12 -10.07 -6.93
N PHE A 88 11.87 -9.83 -6.52
CA PHE A 88 11.35 -10.29 -5.24
C PHE A 88 10.15 -11.25 -5.34
N ASP A 89 9.65 -11.52 -6.55
CA ASP A 89 8.46 -12.33 -6.77
C ASP A 89 8.50 -13.10 -8.11
N ASP A 90 7.62 -12.86 -9.08
CA ASP A 90 7.48 -13.69 -10.29
C ASP A 90 7.52 -12.92 -11.63
N GLY A 91 7.49 -11.59 -11.59
CA GLY A 91 7.53 -10.72 -12.75
C GLY A 91 6.20 -10.60 -13.50
N ASP A 92 5.13 -11.27 -13.05
CA ASP A 92 3.78 -11.16 -13.59
C ASP A 92 2.98 -10.13 -12.81
N ALA A 93 2.59 -9.07 -13.51
CA ALA A 93 1.85 -7.94 -12.94
C ALA A 93 0.48 -8.29 -12.32
N THR A 94 0.02 -9.54 -12.43
CA THR A 94 -1.31 -9.98 -12.00
C THR A 94 -1.28 -11.12 -10.98
N SER A 95 -0.11 -11.65 -10.60
CA SER A 95 0.00 -12.75 -9.63
C SER A 95 1.00 -12.45 -8.52
N GLY A 96 1.28 -13.48 -7.72
CA GLY A 96 2.31 -13.42 -6.70
C GLY A 96 2.05 -12.45 -5.56
N ARG A 97 3.12 -12.12 -4.85
CA ARG A 97 3.16 -11.22 -3.71
C ARG A 97 3.33 -9.76 -4.09
N ILE A 98 3.76 -9.44 -5.31
CA ILE A 98 3.90 -8.08 -5.84
C ILE A 98 3.05 -7.99 -7.10
N ALA A 99 1.89 -7.34 -7.03
CA ALA A 99 0.96 -7.29 -8.15
C ALA A 99 0.47 -5.87 -8.43
N ARG A 100 0.19 -5.56 -9.69
CA ARG A 100 -0.47 -4.30 -10.07
C ARG A 100 -1.96 -4.37 -9.70
N ASN A 101 -2.47 -3.34 -9.05
CA ASN A 101 -3.91 -3.19 -8.83
C ASN A 101 -4.56 -2.46 -10.03
N GLY A 102 -5.44 -3.17 -10.76
CA GLY A 102 -6.10 -2.68 -11.97
C GLY A 102 -5.30 -2.98 -13.26
N GLY A 103 -5.68 -2.34 -14.38
CA GLY A 103 -5.05 -2.56 -15.70
C GLY A 103 -5.40 -3.91 -16.35
N SER A 104 -4.68 -4.27 -17.42
CA SER A 104 -4.82 -5.55 -18.13
C SER A 104 -3.46 -6.13 -18.52
N GLY A 105 -3.43 -7.43 -18.81
CA GLY A 105 -2.22 -8.19 -19.15
C GLY A 105 -1.28 -8.44 -17.97
N SER A 106 -0.40 -9.43 -18.14
CA SER A 106 0.59 -9.92 -17.15
C SER A 106 1.87 -9.08 -17.08
N THR A 107 1.94 -7.95 -17.80
CA THR A 107 3.13 -7.08 -17.79
C THR A 107 2.80 -5.70 -17.25
N TYR A 108 3.79 -5.05 -16.64
CA TYR A 108 3.67 -3.67 -16.20
C TYR A 108 3.82 -2.73 -17.39
N ASN A 109 2.95 -1.71 -17.49
CA ASN A 109 3.19 -0.60 -18.41
C ASN A 109 4.32 0.26 -17.85
N GLN A 110 5.53 0.07 -18.37
CA GLN A 110 6.76 0.70 -17.86
C GLN A 110 6.79 2.23 -17.99
N ASN A 111 5.90 2.81 -18.82
CA ASN A 111 5.82 4.25 -19.04
C ASN A 111 4.66 4.92 -18.29
N ALA A 112 4.05 4.24 -17.31
CA ALA A 112 2.92 4.74 -16.54
C ALA A 112 3.21 4.77 -15.04
N LEU A 113 2.41 5.55 -14.31
CA LEU A 113 2.33 5.46 -12.86
C LEU A 113 1.26 4.43 -12.49
N LEU A 114 1.63 3.45 -11.68
CA LEU A 114 0.83 2.28 -11.37
C LEU A 114 0.50 2.24 -9.88
N ASN A 115 -0.63 1.64 -9.55
CA ASN A 115 -0.90 1.24 -8.18
C ASN A 115 -0.46 -0.21 -8.00
N VAL A 116 0.31 -0.49 -6.96
CA VAL A 116 0.93 -1.79 -6.71
C VAL A 116 0.54 -2.25 -5.32
N VAL A 117 0.26 -3.53 -5.16
CA VAL A 117 0.11 -4.16 -3.86
C VAL A 117 1.32 -5.01 -3.55
N THR A 118 1.69 -5.09 -2.28
CA THR A 118 2.61 -6.11 -1.78
C THR A 118 2.02 -6.83 -0.58
N THR A 119 2.20 -8.15 -0.52
CA THR A 119 1.85 -9.01 0.62
C THR A 119 3.11 -9.70 1.17
N LEU A 120 2.99 -10.41 2.28
CA LEU A 120 4.08 -11.12 2.95
C LEU A 120 4.32 -12.51 2.35
#